data_AF-A0A523JZI5-F1
#
_entry.id   AF-A0A523JZI5-F1
#
_cell.length_a   1.000
_cell.length_b   1.000
_cell.length_c   1.000
_cell.angle_alpha   90.00
_cell.angle_beta   90.00
_cell.angle_gamma   90.00
#
_symmetry.space_group_name_H-M   'P 1'
#
loop_
_entity.id
_entity.type
_entity.pdbx_description
1 polymer ?
#
loop_
_entity_poly.entity_id
_entity_poly.type
_entity_poly.pdbx_seq_one_letter_code
_entity_poly.pdbx_strand_id
1 'polypeptide(L)'
;MFDGTWAKRASCLLVIGWSSLVTAAGDDWHYTIDQPRETQQANFCDSKEGAEEIARTFDRLGPRPGYAALSAAPHCRITVHSFTPRRILTTVAISKGKPSEYMVWFVEVENDDGGILYLVTTREVVAE
;
A
#
# COMPACT_ATOMS: atom_id res chain seq x y z
N MET A 1 61.64 -39.21 -21.35
CA MET A 1 61.19 -38.01 -22.08
C MET A 1 60.28 -38.48 -23.20
N PHE A 2 58.97 -38.43 -23.01
CA PHE A 2 57.95 -38.53 -24.06
C PHE A 2 56.67 -37.84 -23.57
N ASP A 3 56.17 -36.98 -24.43
CA ASP A 3 55.12 -35.99 -24.25
C ASP A 3 53.70 -36.55 -24.10
N GLY A 4 52.97 -35.97 -23.14
CA GLY A 4 51.73 -35.22 -23.34
C GLY A 4 50.67 -35.72 -24.32
N THR A 5 49.65 -36.41 -23.81
CA THR A 5 48.25 -36.24 -24.25
C THR A 5 47.28 -36.65 -23.13
N TRP A 6 46.68 -35.67 -22.46
CA TRP A 6 45.46 -35.90 -21.66
C TRP A 6 44.38 -34.91 -22.12
N ALA A 7 43.25 -35.50 -22.51
CA ALA A 7 42.13 -34.86 -23.16
C ALA A 7 41.49 -33.77 -22.29
N LYS A 8 41.40 -32.56 -22.83
CA LYS A 8 40.55 -31.49 -22.31
C LYS A 8 39.08 -31.86 -22.56
N ARG A 9 38.42 -32.43 -21.56
CA ARG A 9 36.95 -32.42 -21.47
C ARG A 9 36.53 -31.13 -20.79
N ALA A 10 36.17 -30.13 -21.58
CA ALA A 10 35.51 -28.92 -21.11
C ALA A 10 34.04 -29.25 -20.85
N SER A 11 33.74 -29.71 -19.63
CA SER A 11 32.37 -29.75 -19.12
C SER A 11 31.96 -28.32 -18.77
N CYS A 12 31.24 -27.65 -19.68
CA CYS A 12 30.47 -26.45 -19.37
C CYS A 12 29.33 -26.84 -18.42
N LEU A 13 29.62 -26.86 -17.12
CA LEU A 13 28.60 -26.86 -16.09
C LEU A 13 28.05 -25.43 -16.00
N LEU A 14 26.97 -25.19 -16.73
CA LEU A 14 26.09 -24.04 -16.54
C LEU A 14 25.51 -24.15 -15.14
N VAL A 15 26.13 -23.48 -14.18
CA VAL A 15 25.51 -23.15 -12.89
C VAL A 15 24.42 -22.14 -13.22
N ILE A 16 23.22 -22.65 -13.47
CA ILE A 16 22.00 -21.84 -13.53
C ILE A 16 21.75 -21.44 -12.08
N GLY A 17 22.36 -20.33 -11.66
CA GLY A 17 22.00 -19.65 -10.44
C GLY A 17 20.55 -19.23 -10.57
N TRP A 18 19.66 -19.95 -9.90
CA TRP A 18 18.30 -19.49 -9.68
C TRP A 18 18.40 -18.33 -8.70
N SER A 19 18.58 -17.13 -9.24
CA SER A 19 18.27 -15.90 -8.51
C SER A 19 16.77 -15.94 -8.25
N SER A 20 16.39 -16.49 -7.10
CA SER A 20 15.07 -16.32 -6.54
C SER A 20 14.80 -14.82 -6.51
N LEU A 21 13.94 -14.35 -7.42
CA LEU A 21 13.30 -13.06 -7.31
C LEU A 21 12.40 -13.16 -6.07
N VAL A 22 12.97 -12.84 -4.92
CA VAL A 22 12.19 -12.47 -3.74
C VAL A 22 11.55 -11.15 -4.12
N THR A 23 10.36 -11.22 -4.71
CA THR A 23 9.44 -10.09 -4.74
C THR A 23 9.14 -9.80 -3.28
N ALA A 24 9.86 -8.86 -2.69
CA ALA A 24 9.40 -8.22 -1.47
C ALA A 24 7.98 -7.74 -1.78
N ALA A 25 6.99 -8.31 -1.10
CA ALA A 25 5.64 -7.77 -1.11
C ALA A 25 5.74 -6.42 -0.39
N GLY A 26 6.06 -5.39 -1.16
CA GLY A 26 6.37 -4.07 -0.66
C GLY A 26 5.15 -3.45 -0.01
N ASP A 27 5.37 -2.86 1.16
CA ASP A 27 4.57 -1.84 1.82
C ASP A 27 4.43 -0.56 0.96
N ASP A 28 4.27 -0.72 -0.35
CA ASP A 28 4.34 0.34 -1.33
C ASP A 28 2.98 0.99 -1.49
N TRP A 29 2.96 2.32 -1.36
CA TRP A 29 1.81 3.15 -1.68
C TRP A 29 1.30 2.84 -3.09
N HIS A 30 0.02 2.49 -3.20
CA HIS A 30 -0.54 1.90 -4.42
C HIS A 30 -0.97 2.88 -5.51
N TYR A 31 -0.86 4.19 -5.27
CA TYR A 31 -1.30 5.20 -6.24
C TYR A 31 -0.17 6.15 -6.61
N THR A 32 -0.26 6.73 -7.80
CA THR A 32 0.58 7.86 -8.17
C THR A 32 -0.12 9.16 -7.78
N ILE A 33 0.59 10.06 -7.11
CA ILE A 33 0.08 11.42 -6.84
C ILE A 33 -0.19 12.11 -8.19
N ASP A 34 -1.28 12.88 -8.25
CA ASP A 34 -1.80 13.59 -9.41
C ASP A 34 -2.28 12.70 -10.57
N GLN A 35 -2.30 11.37 -10.39
CA GLN A 35 -2.91 10.45 -11.36
C GLN A 35 -4.37 10.18 -10.99
N PRO A 36 -5.32 10.50 -11.88
CA PRO A 36 -6.73 10.23 -11.62
C PRO A 36 -6.99 8.73 -11.53
N ARG A 37 -7.89 8.35 -10.63
CA ARG A 37 -8.37 6.99 -10.43
C ARG A 37 -9.85 6.93 -10.77
N GLU A 38 -10.20 5.87 -11.49
CA GLU A 38 -11.58 5.59 -11.85
C GLU A 38 -12.43 5.32 -10.61
N THR A 39 -13.74 5.36 -10.84
CA THR A 39 -14.77 5.20 -9.81
C THR A 39 -14.59 3.92 -9.02
N GLN A 40 -14.47 4.05 -7.70
CA GLN A 40 -14.21 2.92 -6.82
C GLN A 40 -14.75 3.13 -5.41
N GLN A 41 -15.11 2.02 -4.75
CA GLN A 41 -15.67 2.05 -3.40
C GLN A 41 -14.54 2.07 -2.35
N ALA A 42 -14.44 3.15 -1.56
CA ALA A 42 -13.43 3.29 -0.53
C ALA A 42 -13.95 4.04 0.70
N ASN A 43 -13.17 4.06 1.78
CA ASN A 43 -13.47 4.87 2.96
C ASN A 43 -12.97 6.30 2.75
N PHE A 44 -13.88 7.26 2.77
CA PHE A 44 -13.56 8.68 2.69
C PHE A 44 -14.05 9.40 3.92
N CYS A 45 -13.24 10.32 4.43
CA CYS A 45 -13.65 11.33 5.40
C CYS A 45 -13.83 12.68 4.69
N ASP A 46 -14.83 13.46 5.08
CA ASP A 46 -15.11 14.79 4.52
C ASP A 46 -14.35 15.93 5.23
N SER A 47 -13.62 15.62 6.29
CA SER A 47 -12.79 16.55 7.04
C SER A 47 -11.40 16.00 7.33
N LYS A 48 -10.41 16.90 7.30
CA LYS A 48 -9.01 16.57 7.57
C LYS A 48 -8.83 16.14 9.02
N GLU A 49 -9.43 16.91 9.91
CA GLU A 49 -9.41 16.71 11.36
C GLU A 49 -9.96 15.34 11.71
N GLY A 50 -11.01 14.91 11.01
CA GLY A 50 -11.61 13.59 11.14
C GLY A 50 -10.66 12.46 10.71
N ALA A 51 -10.06 12.56 9.52
CA ALA A 51 -9.07 11.60 9.07
C ALA A 51 -7.87 11.49 10.03
N GLU A 52 -7.36 12.61 10.54
CA GLU A 52 -6.28 12.64 11.52
C GLU A 52 -6.69 12.05 12.89
N GLU A 53 -7.93 12.22 13.33
CA GLU A 53 -8.46 11.57 14.53
C GLU A 53 -8.48 10.06 14.40
N ILE A 54 -8.92 9.55 13.24
CA ILE A 54 -8.87 8.12 12.93
C ILE A 54 -7.43 7.63 12.92
N ALA A 55 -6.51 8.34 12.27
CA ALA A 55 -5.09 7.99 12.26
C ALA A 55 -4.50 7.88 13.67
N ARG A 56 -4.77 8.86 14.54
CA ARG A 56 -4.37 8.81 15.96
C ARG A 56 -4.97 7.62 16.71
N THR A 57 -6.18 7.21 16.36
CA THR A 57 -6.84 6.04 16.95
C THR A 57 -6.14 4.75 16.53
N PHE A 58 -5.80 4.60 15.24
CA PHE A 58 -5.01 3.47 14.75
C PHE A 58 -3.65 3.40 15.44
N ASP A 59 -2.94 4.53 15.55
CA ASP A 59 -1.60 4.60 16.14
C ASP A 59 -1.62 4.25 17.63
N ARG A 60 -2.56 4.83 18.38
CA ARG A 60 -2.59 4.69 19.85
C ARG A 60 -3.24 3.40 20.33
N LEU A 61 -4.30 2.95 19.66
CA LEU A 61 -5.16 1.85 20.14
C LEU A 61 -5.09 0.60 19.26
N GLY A 62 -4.42 0.70 18.10
CA GLY A 62 -4.28 -0.39 17.16
C GLY A 62 -5.46 -0.53 16.19
N PRO A 63 -5.42 -1.58 15.34
CA PRO A 63 -6.29 -1.69 14.17
C PRO A 63 -7.76 -1.88 14.52
N ARG A 64 -8.08 -2.73 15.50
CA ARG A 64 -9.48 -3.04 15.84
C ARG A 64 -10.23 -1.79 16.34
N PRO A 65 -9.69 -1.00 17.29
CA PRO A 65 -10.28 0.29 17.64
C PRO A 65 -10.27 1.31 16.49
N GLY A 66 -9.20 1.34 15.68
CA GLY A 66 -9.11 2.23 14.52
C GLY A 66 -10.25 2.03 13.51
N TYR A 67 -10.51 0.79 13.10
CA TYR A 67 -11.63 0.47 12.22
C TYR A 67 -13.00 0.72 12.87
N ALA A 68 -13.15 0.41 14.17
CA ALA A 68 -14.38 0.70 14.88
C ALA A 68 -14.69 2.21 14.91
N ALA A 69 -13.67 3.04 15.12
CA ALA A 69 -13.79 4.50 15.07
C ALA A 69 -14.12 4.98 13.65
N LEU A 70 -13.45 4.44 12.62
CA LEU A 70 -13.71 4.79 11.22
C LEU A 70 -15.17 4.53 10.84
N SER A 71 -15.73 3.39 11.25
CA SER A 71 -17.13 3.03 10.99
C SER A 71 -18.16 3.84 11.81
N ALA A 72 -17.77 4.38 12.96
CA ALA A 72 -18.64 5.15 13.84
C ALA A 72 -18.56 6.67 13.61
N ALA A 73 -17.53 7.14 12.91
CA ALA A 73 -17.30 8.56 12.67
C ALA A 73 -18.34 9.13 11.70
N PRO A 74 -19.10 10.19 12.07
CA PRO A 74 -20.17 10.73 11.23
C PRO A 74 -19.67 11.39 9.94
N HIS A 75 -18.38 11.76 9.91
CA HIS A 75 -17.71 12.40 8.79
C HIS A 75 -16.93 11.41 7.93
N CYS A 76 -16.90 10.11 8.26
CA CYS A 76 -16.24 9.08 7.47
C CYS A 76 -17.24 8.02 7.01
N ARG A 77 -17.17 7.63 5.75
CA ARG A 77 -18.12 6.69 5.14
C ARG A 77 -17.49 5.93 3.99
N ILE A 78 -18.01 4.74 3.75
CA ILE A 78 -17.72 4.00 2.53
C ILE A 78 -18.61 4.57 1.43
N THR A 79 -18.00 5.22 0.43
CA THR A 79 -18.69 5.78 -0.72
C THR A 79 -17.94 5.46 -2.00
N VAL A 80 -18.63 5.64 -3.13
CA VAL A 80 -18.10 5.40 -4.46
C VAL A 80 -17.72 6.75 -5.07
N HIS A 81 -16.44 6.95 -5.32
CA HIS A 81 -15.91 8.17 -5.95
C HIS A 81 -14.84 7.82 -6.98
N SER A 82 -14.78 8.59 -8.05
CA SER A 82 -13.53 8.80 -8.78
C SER A 82 -12.69 9.80 -7.98
N PHE A 83 -11.36 9.66 -7.98
CA PHE A 83 -10.52 10.58 -7.22
C PHE A 83 -9.10 10.70 -7.76
N THR A 84 -8.48 11.85 -7.52
CA THR A 84 -7.07 12.10 -7.80
C THR A 84 -6.32 12.29 -6.48
N PRO A 85 -5.37 11.41 -6.12
CA PRO A 85 -4.55 11.60 -4.94
C PRO A 85 -3.70 12.86 -5.05
N ARG A 86 -3.73 13.74 -4.05
CA ARG A 86 -2.96 14.99 -4.06
C ARG A 86 -1.80 14.93 -3.08
N ARG A 87 -2.02 14.38 -1.89
CA ARG A 87 -0.99 14.33 -0.86
C ARG A 87 -1.26 13.26 0.18
N ILE A 88 -0.24 12.49 0.55
CA ILE A 88 -0.30 11.61 1.72
C ILE A 88 -0.23 12.49 2.97
N LEU A 89 -1.25 12.43 3.83
CA LEU A 89 -1.29 13.15 5.10
C LEU A 89 -0.43 12.46 6.15
N THR A 90 -0.66 11.16 6.32
CA THR A 90 0.05 10.33 7.30
C THR A 90 -0.13 8.85 6.98
N THR A 91 0.67 8.02 7.65
CA THR A 91 0.66 6.57 7.52
C THR A 91 0.81 5.93 8.89
N VAL A 92 0.00 4.92 9.18
CA VAL A 92 0.11 4.16 10.44
C VAL A 92 0.52 2.73 10.14
N ALA A 93 1.66 2.32 10.67
CA ALA A 93 2.14 0.95 10.58
C ALA A 93 1.39 0.07 11.59
N ILE A 94 0.73 -0.96 11.10
CA ILE A 94 0.07 -1.97 11.92
C ILE A 94 0.96 -3.19 12.00
N SER A 95 1.31 -3.59 13.23
CA SER A 95 2.06 -4.80 13.57
C SER A 95 3.59 -4.76 13.35
N LYS A 96 4.32 -3.97 14.16
CA LYS A 96 5.78 -4.12 14.31
C LYS A 96 6.14 -5.57 14.72
N GLY A 97 6.65 -6.38 13.80
CA GLY A 97 7.24 -7.70 14.07
C GLY A 97 6.29 -8.90 14.14
N LYS A 98 5.14 -8.87 13.46
CA LYS A 98 4.22 -10.02 13.32
C LYS A 98 3.97 -10.33 11.84
N PRO A 99 3.53 -11.56 11.49
CA PRO A 99 3.34 -12.00 10.09
C PRO A 99 2.24 -11.26 9.29
N SER A 100 1.63 -10.21 9.83
CA SER A 100 0.62 -9.39 9.14
C SER A 100 0.91 -7.92 9.39
N GLU A 101 2.07 -7.50 8.90
CA GLU A 101 2.49 -6.10 8.86
C GLU A 101 1.83 -5.43 7.64
N TYR A 102 1.21 -4.27 7.85
CA TYR A 102 0.65 -3.46 6.79
C TYR A 102 0.54 -2.00 7.20
N MET A 103 0.46 -1.11 6.22
CA MET A 103 0.28 0.32 6.41
C MET A 103 -1.18 0.73 6.21
N VAL A 104 -1.67 1.62 7.07
CA VAL A 104 -2.91 2.38 6.85
C VAL A 104 -2.54 3.76 6.35
N TRP A 105 -2.98 4.10 5.15
CA TRP A 105 -2.69 5.36 4.47
C TRP A 105 -3.87 6.32 4.63
N PHE A 106 -3.55 7.56 4.96
CA PHE A 106 -4.50 8.67 5.06
C PHE A 106 -4.08 9.72 4.03
N VAL A 107 -4.91 9.95 3.03
CA VAL A 107 -4.52 10.69 1.82
C VAL A 107 -5.57 11.72 1.46
N GLU A 108 -5.12 12.94 1.20
CA GLU A 108 -5.93 14.01 0.62
C GLU A 108 -6.13 13.72 -0.86
N VAL A 109 -7.40 13.66 -1.28
CA VAL A 109 -7.80 13.38 -2.66
C VAL A 109 -8.77 14.45 -3.14
N GLU A 110 -8.77 14.70 -4.44
CA GLU A 110 -9.72 15.57 -5.14
C GLU A 110 -10.71 14.68 -5.91
N ASN A 111 -12.02 14.86 -5.73
CA ASN A 111 -13.02 14.13 -6.50
C ASN A 111 -13.26 14.77 -7.88
N ASP A 112 -14.09 14.14 -8.71
CA ASP A 112 -14.50 14.63 -10.03
C ASP A 112 -15.17 16.01 -10.02
N ASP A 113 -15.87 16.35 -8.94
CA ASP A 113 -16.48 17.67 -8.74
C ASP A 113 -15.48 18.75 -8.27
N GLY A 114 -14.20 18.42 -8.07
CA GLY A 114 -13.17 19.31 -7.54
C GLY A 114 -13.22 19.52 -6.02
N GLY A 115 -14.06 18.75 -5.32
CA GLY A 115 -14.14 18.71 -3.86
C GLY A 115 -13.01 17.89 -3.24
N ILE A 116 -12.57 18.31 -2.05
CA ILE A 116 -11.52 17.61 -1.30
C ILE A 116 -12.13 16.59 -0.34
N LEU A 117 -11.62 15.36 -0.39
CA LEU A 117 -11.95 14.26 0.50
C LEU A 117 -10.66 13.67 1.08
N TYR A 118 -10.79 12.84 2.10
CA TYR A 118 -9.66 12.19 2.77
C TYR A 118 -9.84 10.67 2.72
N LEU A 119 -9.10 10.04 1.82
CA LEU A 119 -9.09 8.58 1.64
C LEU A 119 -8.38 7.90 2.81
N VAL A 120 -9.02 6.85 3.35
CA VAL A 120 -8.41 5.90 4.30
C VAL A 120 -8.33 4.53 3.64
N THR A 121 -7.12 4.01 3.42
CA THR A 121 -6.94 2.71 2.77
C THR A 121 -5.73 1.93 3.29
N THR A 122 -5.79 0.61 3.18
CA THR A 122 -4.67 -0.30 3.48
C THR A 122 -4.17 -1.06 2.26
N ARG A 123 -4.86 -0.92 1.12
CA ARG A 123 -4.57 -1.62 -0.13
C ARG A 123 -4.96 -0.77 -1.32
N GLU A 124 -4.54 -1.17 -2.52
CA GLU A 124 -5.11 -0.63 -3.74
C GLU A 124 -6.62 -0.89 -3.73
N VAL A 125 -7.40 0.16 -3.99
CA VAL A 125 -8.81 0.00 -4.34
C VAL A 125 -8.81 -0.18 -5.86
N VAL A 126 -9.51 -1.21 -6.32
CA VAL A 126 -9.63 -1.55 -7.73
C VAL A 126 -11.10 -1.43 -8.06
N ALA A 127 -11.42 -0.83 -9.21
CA ALA A 127 -12.80 -0.78 -9.70
C ALA A 127 -13.30 -2.22 -9.94
N GLU A 128 -14.52 -2.52 -9.50
CA GLU A 128 -15.22 -3.77 -9.85
C GLU A 128 -15.89 -3.65 -11.21
#